data_AF-A0A5J5V2G2-F1
#
_entry.id   AF-A0A5J5V2G2-F1
#
_cell.length_a   1.000
_cell.length_b   1.000
_cell.length_c   1.000
_cell.angle_alpha   90.00
_cell.angle_beta   90.00
_cell.angle_gamma   90.00
#
_symmetry.space_group_name_H-M   'P 1'
#
loop_
_entity.id
_entity.type
_entity.pdbx_description
1 polymer ?
#
loop_
_entity_poly.entity_id
_entity_poly.type
_entity_poly.pdbx_seq_one_letter_code
_entity_poly.pdbx_strand_id
1 'polypeptide(L)'
;MVNTIQKGSLSTRLQIPMIYGIDAVHGHNNVYKATIFPHNVGLGVTRDPQLIKKIGDATALEVRATGISYVFAPCIAVCRDPRWGRCYESYSEDHKIVQLMTEIIPGLQGDIPGNSKKGVPFVSGEWQHTKHFLGDGGTTKGINENNTLISLNGLLSIHMPAYLNSIRKGVATIMVSYSSWNGKKMHANRDLVTGFLKSKLKFRGFVISDWLGIDKITSPSHANYSYSVEAGVGAGIDMIMVSNFTEFIDVLTYQVKHNIIPISRIDDAVKRILRVKVVMGFFENPMADYSLVNQLGSQEHRELAREAVRKTLVLLKNGESADKPLLPLPKKATKILVSGTHADNLGYQCGGWTITWQGLGGNDLTSGTS
;
A
#
# COMPACT_ATOMS: atom_id res chain seq x y z
N MET A 1 -5.60 21.92 -0.44
CA MET A 1 -6.24 21.11 0.62
C MET A 1 -5.30 20.84 1.79
N VAL A 2 -4.27 20.00 1.64
CA VAL A 2 -3.47 19.44 2.75
C VAL A 2 -2.94 20.51 3.72
N ASN A 3 -2.33 21.59 3.22
CA ASN A 3 -1.84 22.72 4.01
C ASN A 3 -2.91 23.40 4.90
N THR A 4 -4.20 23.33 4.57
CA THR A 4 -5.29 23.87 5.40
C THR A 4 -5.57 22.96 6.59
N ILE A 5 -5.63 21.64 6.36
CA ILE A 5 -5.81 20.62 7.41
C ILE A 5 -4.60 20.63 8.35
N GLN A 6 -3.39 20.76 7.78
CA GLN A 6 -2.15 20.88 8.53
C GLN A 6 -2.19 22.06 9.50
N LYS A 7 -2.57 23.27 9.02
CA LYS A 7 -2.69 24.46 9.88
C LYS A 7 -3.64 24.23 11.07
N GLY A 8 -4.75 23.50 10.88
CA GLY A 8 -5.66 23.11 11.96
C GLY A 8 -5.02 22.18 13.01
N SER A 9 -4.14 21.26 12.59
CA SER A 9 -3.36 20.43 13.54
C SER A 9 -2.30 21.25 14.30
N LEU A 10 -1.66 22.21 13.63
CA LEU A 10 -0.64 23.10 14.21
C LEU A 10 -1.22 24.19 15.13
N SER A 11 -2.52 24.49 15.07
CA SER A 11 -3.20 25.38 16.03
C SER A 11 -3.61 24.69 17.35
N THR A 12 -3.31 23.41 17.53
CA THR A 12 -3.54 22.70 18.80
C THR A 12 -2.48 23.04 19.85
N ARG A 13 -2.77 22.88 21.15
CA ARG A 13 -1.86 23.20 22.27
C ARG A 13 -0.46 22.55 22.18
N LEU A 14 -0.34 21.40 21.52
CA LEU A 14 0.93 20.68 21.34
C LEU A 14 1.45 20.74 19.89
N GLN A 15 0.73 21.43 18.99
CA GLN A 15 1.09 21.65 17.59
C GLN A 15 1.51 20.38 16.83
N ILE A 16 0.95 19.22 17.21
CA ILE A 16 1.40 17.93 16.67
C ILE A 16 0.94 17.84 15.20
N PRO A 17 1.87 17.74 14.23
CA PRO A 17 1.53 17.69 12.81
C PRO A 17 0.68 16.46 12.51
N MET A 18 -0.33 16.58 11.66
CA MET A 18 -1.11 15.43 11.17
C MET A 18 -0.33 14.64 10.10
N ILE A 19 -0.85 13.47 9.71
CA ILE A 19 -0.32 12.67 8.59
C ILE A 19 -1.46 12.50 7.60
N TYR A 20 -1.25 12.83 6.33
CA TYR A 20 -2.26 12.61 5.29
C TYR A 20 -1.89 11.38 4.45
N GLY A 21 -2.64 10.29 4.63
CA GLY A 21 -2.46 9.04 3.89
C GLY A 21 -3.30 8.97 2.62
N ILE A 22 -2.77 8.35 1.56
CA ILE A 22 -3.53 8.02 0.35
C ILE A 22 -3.08 6.68 -0.25
N ASP A 23 -3.97 6.00 -0.94
CA ASP A 23 -3.60 4.95 -1.90
C ASP A 23 -2.94 5.60 -3.13
N ALA A 24 -1.65 5.37 -3.30
CA ALA A 24 -0.89 5.66 -4.52
C ALA A 24 -0.14 4.37 -4.91
N VAL A 25 -0.89 3.38 -5.41
CA VAL A 25 -0.43 1.97 -5.48
C VAL A 25 0.22 1.57 -6.80
N HIS A 26 0.20 2.46 -7.80
CA HIS A 26 0.89 2.32 -9.09
C HIS A 26 1.13 3.72 -9.71
N GLY A 27 1.79 4.60 -8.93
CA GLY A 27 1.80 6.05 -9.17
C GLY A 27 0.75 6.77 -8.31
N HIS A 28 0.69 8.11 -8.40
CA HIS A 28 -0.25 8.94 -7.63
C HIS A 28 -1.67 8.94 -8.23
N ASN A 29 -2.17 7.73 -8.42
CA ASN A 29 -3.28 7.33 -9.29
C ASN A 29 -4.65 7.96 -9.01
N ASN A 30 -4.89 8.50 -7.82
CA ASN A 30 -6.10 9.25 -7.50
C ASN A 30 -6.08 10.71 -8.02
N VAL A 31 -4.97 11.19 -8.58
CA VAL A 31 -4.80 12.59 -8.99
C VAL A 31 -4.75 12.75 -10.51
N TYR A 32 -5.57 13.67 -11.02
CA TYR A 32 -5.60 14.06 -12.43
C TYR A 32 -4.21 14.47 -12.92
N LYS A 33 -3.81 13.97 -14.10
CA LYS A 33 -2.47 14.09 -14.73
C LYS A 33 -1.31 13.35 -14.06
N ALA A 34 -1.46 12.68 -12.92
CA ALA A 34 -0.41 11.84 -12.35
C ALA A 34 0.10 10.77 -13.35
N THR A 35 1.35 10.34 -13.20
CA THR A 35 1.89 9.20 -13.94
C THR A 35 1.26 7.91 -13.41
N ILE A 36 0.66 7.14 -14.32
CA ILE A 36 0.11 5.82 -14.01
C ILE A 36 1.09 4.75 -14.47
N PHE A 37 1.60 3.97 -13.52
CA PHE A 37 2.46 2.82 -13.78
C PHE A 37 1.64 1.53 -13.97
N PRO A 38 2.23 0.47 -14.54
CA PRO A 38 1.60 -0.86 -14.55
C PRO A 38 1.24 -1.33 -13.14
N HIS A 39 0.12 -2.04 -12.99
CA HIS A 39 -0.24 -2.70 -11.74
C HIS A 39 0.77 -3.80 -11.35
N ASN A 40 0.84 -4.09 -10.05
CA ASN A 40 1.88 -4.93 -9.45
C ASN A 40 2.07 -6.29 -10.11
N VAL A 41 1.01 -6.97 -10.56
CA VAL A 41 1.12 -8.25 -11.28
C VAL A 41 1.96 -8.14 -12.56
N GLY A 42 1.83 -7.04 -13.30
CA GLY A 42 2.64 -6.74 -14.47
C GLY A 42 4.07 -6.39 -14.07
N LEU A 43 4.24 -5.52 -13.07
CA LEU A 43 5.55 -5.18 -12.52
C LEU A 43 6.33 -6.41 -12.05
N GLY A 44 5.61 -7.40 -11.50
CA GLY A 44 6.15 -8.71 -11.15
C GLY A 44 6.83 -9.42 -12.32
N VAL A 45 6.25 -9.41 -13.52
CA VAL A 45 6.79 -10.06 -14.75
C VAL A 45 8.22 -9.61 -15.02
N THR A 46 8.53 -8.33 -14.80
CA THR A 46 9.82 -7.71 -15.14
C THR A 46 11.03 -8.39 -14.47
N ARG A 47 10.83 -9.00 -13.28
CA ARG A 47 11.88 -9.47 -12.37
C ARG A 47 12.97 -8.42 -12.06
N ASP A 48 12.68 -7.13 -12.26
CA ASP A 48 13.65 -6.03 -12.22
C ASP A 48 13.48 -5.19 -10.93
N PRO A 49 14.17 -5.53 -9.83
CA PRO A 49 14.07 -4.79 -8.57
C PRO A 49 14.52 -3.33 -8.68
N GLN A 50 15.39 -2.99 -9.63
CA GLN A 50 15.89 -1.61 -9.80
C GLN A 50 14.86 -0.74 -10.51
N LEU A 51 14.13 -1.27 -11.49
CA LEU A 51 12.93 -0.63 -12.02
C LEU A 51 11.90 -0.42 -10.91
N ILE A 52 11.66 -1.42 -10.06
CA ILE A 52 10.68 -1.29 -8.96
C ILE A 52 11.09 -0.21 -7.95
N LYS A 53 12.39 -0.05 -7.65
CA LYS A 53 12.88 1.06 -6.84
C LYS A 53 12.59 2.42 -7.49
N LYS A 54 12.95 2.59 -8.78
CA LYS A 54 12.72 3.83 -9.54
C LYS A 54 11.25 4.22 -9.63
N ILE A 55 10.35 3.24 -9.80
CA ILE A 55 8.90 3.47 -9.78
C ILE A 55 8.47 3.97 -8.40
N GLY A 56 9.12 3.47 -7.34
CA GLY A 56 9.03 4.03 -6.01
C GLY A 56 9.47 5.50 -5.98
N ASP A 57 10.75 5.78 -6.27
CA ASP A 57 11.33 7.13 -6.26
C ASP A 57 10.42 8.16 -6.98
N ALA A 58 9.91 7.82 -8.17
CA ALA A 58 8.99 8.64 -8.95
C ALA A 58 7.59 8.79 -8.34
N THR A 59 6.99 7.70 -7.82
CA THR A 59 5.66 7.76 -7.17
C THR A 59 5.71 8.66 -5.93
N ALA A 60 6.82 8.65 -5.20
CA ALA A 60 7.07 9.52 -4.05
C ALA A 60 6.97 11.01 -4.47
N LEU A 61 7.82 11.41 -5.43
CA LEU A 61 7.89 12.80 -5.91
C LEU A 61 6.54 13.36 -6.38
N GLU A 62 5.71 12.56 -7.06
CA GLU A 62 4.35 12.97 -7.44
C GLU A 62 3.40 13.11 -6.24
N VAL A 63 3.49 12.23 -5.25
CA VAL A 63 2.71 12.33 -4.01
C VAL A 63 3.06 13.62 -3.27
N ARG A 64 4.36 13.92 -3.09
CA ARG A 64 4.82 15.16 -2.47
C ARG A 64 4.51 16.43 -3.26
N ALA A 65 4.45 16.37 -4.59
CA ALA A 65 4.00 17.48 -5.44
C ALA A 65 2.58 17.97 -5.08
N THR A 66 1.74 17.09 -4.51
CA THR A 66 0.39 17.44 -4.02
C THR A 66 0.33 17.82 -2.54
N GLY A 67 1.48 17.79 -1.85
CA GLY A 67 1.61 18.01 -0.42
C GLY A 67 1.23 16.81 0.45
N ILE A 68 0.82 15.69 -0.15
CA ILE A 68 0.56 14.44 0.55
C ILE A 68 1.90 13.82 0.96
N SER A 69 1.88 13.02 2.02
CA SER A 69 3.09 12.63 2.75
C SER A 69 2.96 11.28 3.46
N TYR A 70 2.11 10.39 2.95
CA TYR A 70 2.00 9.00 3.40
C TYR A 70 1.26 8.18 2.35
N VAL A 71 1.90 7.10 1.89
CA VAL A 71 1.38 6.25 0.80
C VAL A 71 1.03 4.87 1.33
N PHE A 72 -0.18 4.39 1.06
CA PHE A 72 -0.64 3.04 1.39
C PHE A 72 -0.10 1.98 0.40
N ALA A 73 1.20 1.97 0.15
CA ALA A 73 1.89 1.02 -0.74
C ALA A 73 3.25 0.57 -0.15
N PRO A 74 3.79 -0.59 -0.55
CA PRO A 74 3.22 -1.60 -1.45
C PRO A 74 2.16 -2.52 -0.83
N CYS A 75 1.26 -3.01 -1.67
CA CYS A 75 0.60 -4.28 -1.43
C CYS A 75 1.63 -5.41 -1.64
N ILE A 76 1.91 -6.19 -0.59
CA ILE A 76 2.81 -7.36 -0.63
C ILE A 76 2.07 -8.66 -0.37
N ALA A 77 0.81 -8.69 -0.80
CA ALA A 77 0.05 -9.91 -0.93
C ALA A 77 0.78 -10.91 -1.85
N VAL A 78 0.70 -12.19 -1.50
CA VAL A 78 1.07 -13.30 -2.37
C VAL A 78 -0.23 -13.93 -2.82
N CYS A 79 -0.75 -13.54 -3.98
CA CYS A 79 -2.02 -14.04 -4.51
C CYS A 79 -1.89 -15.54 -4.83
N ARG A 80 -2.68 -16.39 -4.17
CA ARG A 80 -2.70 -17.85 -4.39
C ARG A 80 -3.94 -18.34 -5.14
N ASP A 81 -4.85 -17.45 -5.50
CA ASP A 81 -6.07 -17.74 -6.25
C ASP A 81 -6.45 -16.53 -7.14
N PRO A 82 -6.32 -16.62 -8.48
CA PRO A 82 -6.54 -15.48 -9.38
C PRO A 82 -8.02 -15.05 -9.47
N ARG A 83 -8.95 -15.75 -8.82
CA ARG A 83 -10.34 -15.28 -8.63
C ARG A 83 -10.43 -14.10 -7.66
N TRP A 84 -9.37 -13.81 -6.89
CA TRP A 84 -9.34 -12.68 -5.98
C TRP A 84 -9.29 -11.36 -6.73
N GLY A 85 -10.31 -10.51 -6.52
CA GLY A 85 -10.46 -9.21 -7.21
C GLY A 85 -9.33 -8.20 -6.95
N ARG A 86 -8.38 -8.49 -6.06
CA ARG A 86 -7.16 -7.69 -5.82
C ARG A 86 -5.87 -8.40 -6.25
N CYS A 87 -5.96 -9.51 -6.98
CA CYS A 87 -4.78 -10.28 -7.41
C CYS A 87 -3.83 -9.45 -8.30
N TYR A 88 -4.32 -8.43 -9.00
CA TYR A 88 -3.48 -7.49 -9.75
C TYR A 88 -2.60 -6.59 -8.86
N GLU A 89 -2.97 -6.39 -7.59
CA GLU A 89 -2.14 -5.70 -6.58
C GLU A 89 -1.01 -6.59 -6.03
N SER A 90 -0.97 -7.88 -6.37
CA SER A 90 0.06 -8.84 -5.95
C SER A 90 1.10 -9.03 -7.05
N TYR A 91 2.40 -8.83 -6.74
CA TYR A 91 3.48 -9.00 -7.72
C TYR A 91 3.62 -10.44 -8.26
N SER A 92 3.27 -11.46 -7.47
CA SER A 92 3.32 -12.86 -7.91
C SER A 92 2.62 -13.80 -6.94
N GLU A 93 2.27 -14.98 -7.42
CA GLU A 93 1.96 -16.12 -6.56
C GLU A 93 3.20 -16.72 -5.88
N ASP A 94 4.41 -16.46 -6.40
CA ASP A 94 5.67 -16.84 -5.77
C ASP A 94 6.15 -15.74 -4.81
N HIS A 95 6.18 -16.10 -3.53
CA HIS A 95 6.69 -15.27 -2.44
C HIS A 95 8.14 -14.78 -2.63
N LYS A 96 8.98 -15.42 -3.47
CA LYS A 96 10.33 -14.96 -3.80
C LYS A 96 10.30 -13.72 -4.69
N ILE A 97 9.39 -13.66 -5.65
CA ILE A 97 9.20 -12.50 -6.52
C ILE A 97 8.56 -11.35 -5.74
N VAL A 98 7.59 -11.63 -4.86
CA VAL A 98 7.04 -10.60 -3.95
C VAL A 98 8.11 -10.06 -2.99
N GLN A 99 9.02 -10.92 -2.49
CA GLN A 99 10.19 -10.48 -1.72
C GLN A 99 11.16 -9.61 -2.53
N LEU A 100 11.40 -9.92 -3.81
CA LEU A 100 12.26 -9.15 -4.72
C LEU A 100 11.68 -7.74 -4.93
N MET A 101 10.37 -7.62 -5.14
CA MET A 101 9.71 -6.34 -5.42
C MET A 101 9.56 -5.44 -4.17
N THR A 102 10.05 -5.86 -3.00
CA THR A 102 10.14 -4.96 -1.82
C THR A 102 11.14 -3.81 -1.98
N GLU A 103 11.86 -3.67 -3.10
CA GLU A 103 12.68 -2.47 -3.38
C GLU A 103 11.86 -1.17 -3.61
N ILE A 104 10.55 -1.26 -3.83
CA ILE A 104 9.66 -0.09 -3.82
C ILE A 104 9.65 0.65 -2.46
N ILE A 105 10.07 -0.03 -1.37
CA ILE A 105 10.13 0.55 -0.02
C ILE A 105 11.29 1.56 0.09
N PRO A 106 12.58 1.20 -0.16
CA PRO A 106 13.68 2.17 -0.20
C PRO A 106 13.61 3.13 -1.40
N GLY A 107 12.77 2.89 -2.40
CA GLY A 107 12.44 3.91 -3.40
C GLY A 107 11.67 5.07 -2.77
N LEU A 108 10.42 4.82 -2.34
CA LEU A 108 9.60 5.87 -1.72
C LEU A 108 10.14 6.37 -0.35
N GLN A 109 10.88 5.58 0.44
CA GLN A 109 11.46 6.06 1.71
C GLN A 109 12.88 6.62 1.62
N GLY A 110 13.57 6.39 0.49
CA GLY A 110 15.02 6.56 0.40
C GLY A 110 15.82 5.44 1.08
N ASP A 111 17.12 5.34 0.76
CA ASP A 111 18.00 4.28 1.23
C ASP A 111 18.39 4.41 2.71
N ILE A 112 18.44 3.27 3.39
CA ILE A 112 18.86 3.17 4.79
C ILE A 112 20.40 3.24 4.91
N PRO A 113 20.95 4.18 5.71
CA PRO A 113 22.37 4.21 6.05
C PRO A 113 22.84 2.90 6.68
N GLY A 114 23.96 2.34 6.22
CA GLY A 114 24.40 0.97 6.54
C GLY A 114 24.53 0.62 8.04
N ASN A 115 24.73 1.62 8.90
CA ASN A 115 24.84 1.44 10.36
C ASN A 115 23.48 1.45 11.10
N SER A 116 22.35 1.56 10.38
CA SER A 116 21.02 1.72 10.99
C SER A 116 20.47 0.45 11.63
N LYS A 117 19.71 0.63 12.70
CA LYS A 117 19.15 -0.46 13.50
C LYS A 117 17.92 -1.10 12.82
N LYS A 118 18.07 -2.33 12.33
CA LYS A 118 17.02 -3.13 11.68
C LYS A 118 15.71 -3.14 12.49
N GLY A 119 14.57 -2.98 11.81
CA GLY A 119 13.23 -2.94 12.43
C GLY A 119 12.83 -1.60 13.05
N VAL A 120 13.72 -0.60 13.08
CA VAL A 120 13.37 0.80 13.30
C VAL A 120 12.83 1.38 11.98
N PRO A 121 11.75 2.18 11.97
CA PRO A 121 11.33 2.89 10.78
C PRO A 121 12.45 3.83 10.33
N PHE A 122 12.74 3.88 9.04
CA PHE A 122 13.72 4.80 8.47
C PHE A 122 13.13 5.51 7.26
N VAL A 123 13.41 6.81 7.16
CA VAL A 123 13.14 7.62 5.98
C VAL A 123 14.27 8.64 5.80
N SER A 124 14.73 8.81 4.57
CA SER A 124 15.51 9.99 4.12
C SER A 124 14.73 10.84 3.11
N GLY A 125 13.64 10.32 2.54
CA GLY A 125 12.66 11.05 1.72
C GLY A 125 11.25 10.96 2.29
N GLU A 126 10.48 9.95 1.89
CA GLU A 126 9.03 9.86 2.15
C GLU A 126 8.57 8.54 2.80
N TRP A 127 7.29 8.18 2.70
CA TRP A 127 6.60 7.46 3.77
C TRP A 127 5.75 6.28 3.30
N GLN A 128 6.24 5.06 3.53
CA GLN A 128 5.67 3.82 2.98
C GLN A 128 4.93 2.93 4.00
N HIS A 129 4.21 1.98 3.41
CA HIS A 129 3.19 1.19 4.06
C HIS A 129 3.06 -0.21 3.46
N THR A 130 3.51 -1.28 4.14
CA THR A 130 3.25 -2.63 3.63
C THR A 130 1.93 -3.20 4.09
N LYS A 131 1.04 -3.51 3.12
CA LYS A 131 -0.30 -4.06 3.34
C LYS A 131 -0.53 -5.40 2.61
N HIS A 132 -1.46 -6.26 3.03
CA HIS A 132 -2.28 -6.19 4.25
C HIS A 132 -1.94 -7.40 5.15
N PHE A 133 -1.45 -7.13 6.35
CA PHE A 133 -0.87 -8.10 7.27
C PHE A 133 -1.94 -9.03 7.88
N LEU A 134 -1.91 -10.35 7.65
CA LEU A 134 -1.18 -11.05 6.58
C LEU A 134 -1.99 -12.24 6.06
N GLY A 135 -1.59 -12.78 4.91
CA GLY A 135 -2.34 -13.86 4.25
C GLY A 135 -3.59 -13.39 3.51
N ASP A 136 -3.66 -12.09 3.21
CA ASP A 136 -4.68 -11.44 2.38
C ASP A 136 -4.82 -12.09 0.98
N GLY A 137 -3.72 -12.39 0.31
CA GLY A 137 -3.72 -13.13 -0.97
C GLY A 137 -4.01 -14.64 -0.86
N GLY A 138 -4.27 -15.17 0.33
CA GLY A 138 -4.45 -16.60 0.61
C GLY A 138 -5.89 -17.03 0.92
N THR A 139 -6.88 -16.15 0.71
CA THR A 139 -8.26 -16.42 1.16
C THR A 139 -8.93 -17.56 0.40
N THR A 140 -9.84 -18.25 1.10
CA THR A 140 -10.54 -19.42 0.56
C THR A 140 -11.33 -19.06 -0.71
N LYS A 141 -11.05 -19.77 -1.81
CA LYS A 141 -11.61 -19.53 -3.16
C LYS A 141 -11.33 -18.12 -3.74
N GLY A 142 -10.33 -17.41 -3.22
CA GLY A 142 -10.03 -16.02 -3.60
C GLY A 142 -11.07 -15.00 -3.16
N ILE A 143 -12.00 -15.36 -2.25
CA ILE A 143 -13.05 -14.44 -1.82
C ILE A 143 -12.41 -13.32 -0.99
N ASN A 144 -12.64 -12.06 -1.35
CA ASN A 144 -12.05 -10.92 -0.65
C ASN A 144 -12.48 -10.88 0.83
N GLU A 145 -11.59 -10.42 1.72
CA GLU A 145 -11.83 -10.29 3.18
C GLU A 145 -12.16 -11.60 3.94
N ASN A 146 -12.11 -12.75 3.27
CA ASN A 146 -12.53 -14.04 3.81
C ASN A 146 -11.41 -14.71 4.65
N ASN A 147 -11.61 -15.98 5.00
CA ASN A 147 -10.73 -16.79 5.83
C ASN A 147 -9.62 -17.47 5.00
N THR A 148 -8.38 -17.29 5.43
CA THR A 148 -7.17 -17.93 4.90
C THR A 148 -6.89 -19.17 5.74
N LEU A 149 -7.20 -20.33 5.17
CA LEU A 149 -7.10 -21.64 5.81
C LEU A 149 -5.74 -22.28 5.51
N ILE A 150 -4.78 -22.15 6.43
CA ILE A 150 -3.40 -22.62 6.23
C ILE A 150 -2.70 -22.90 7.57
N SER A 151 -1.79 -23.87 7.59
CA SER A 151 -0.95 -24.12 8.76
C SER A 151 -0.05 -22.92 9.08
N LEU A 152 0.39 -22.78 10.34
CA LEU A 152 1.32 -21.71 10.71
C LEU A 152 2.63 -21.78 9.90
N ASN A 153 3.10 -22.98 9.55
CA ASN A 153 4.26 -23.14 8.68
C ASN A 153 3.98 -22.55 7.28
N GLY A 154 2.88 -22.93 6.62
CA GLY A 154 2.53 -22.38 5.32
C GLY A 154 2.32 -20.85 5.34
N LEU A 155 1.68 -20.32 6.39
CA LEU A 155 1.55 -18.87 6.59
C LEU A 155 2.90 -18.17 6.65
N LEU A 156 3.85 -18.71 7.43
CA LEU A 156 5.18 -18.14 7.62
C LEU A 156 6.13 -18.38 6.43
N SER A 157 5.95 -19.46 5.66
CA SER A 157 6.73 -19.74 4.45
C SER A 157 6.28 -18.94 3.23
N ILE A 158 4.97 -18.68 3.08
CA ILE A 158 4.40 -18.03 1.89
C ILE A 158 4.12 -16.53 2.15
N HIS A 159 3.34 -16.21 3.17
CA HIS A 159 2.74 -14.86 3.32
C HIS A 159 3.53 -13.92 4.25
N MET A 160 4.43 -14.43 5.09
CA MET A 160 5.29 -13.62 5.98
C MET A 160 6.61 -13.10 5.36
N PRO A 161 7.31 -13.79 4.43
CA PRO A 161 8.70 -13.42 4.08
C PRO A 161 8.88 -12.01 3.53
N ALA A 162 7.91 -11.50 2.74
CA ALA A 162 7.96 -10.12 2.26
C ALA A 162 7.94 -9.10 3.42
N TYR A 163 7.15 -9.31 4.48
CA TYR A 163 7.16 -8.45 5.68
C TYR A 163 8.52 -8.46 6.39
N LEU A 164 9.22 -9.60 6.44
CA LEU A 164 10.57 -9.67 7.01
C LEU A 164 11.56 -8.81 6.19
N ASN A 165 11.45 -8.80 4.86
CA ASN A 165 12.24 -7.93 4.00
C ASN A 165 11.87 -6.45 4.21
N SER A 166 10.58 -6.12 4.27
CA SER A 166 10.08 -4.76 4.53
C SER A 166 10.55 -4.18 5.86
N ILE A 167 10.55 -4.97 6.93
CA ILE A 167 11.00 -4.55 8.28
C ILE A 167 12.53 -4.40 8.33
N ARG A 168 13.27 -5.18 7.52
CA ARG A 168 14.71 -4.97 7.31
C ARG A 168 15.00 -3.70 6.49
N LYS A 169 14.12 -3.37 5.55
CA LYS A 169 14.07 -2.12 4.76
C LYS A 169 13.34 -0.98 5.48
N GLY A 170 13.19 -1.06 6.80
CA GLY A 170 12.76 0.04 7.65
C GLY A 170 11.38 0.62 7.31
N VAL A 171 10.45 -0.17 6.76
CA VAL A 171 9.09 0.29 6.43
C VAL A 171 8.46 1.02 7.63
N ALA A 172 7.90 2.20 7.39
CA ALA A 172 7.39 3.05 8.46
C ALA A 172 6.14 2.47 9.15
N THR A 173 5.29 1.78 8.39
CA THR A 173 3.93 1.41 8.81
C THR A 173 3.43 0.09 8.19
N ILE A 174 2.48 -0.58 8.86
CA ILE A 174 1.91 -1.88 8.42
C ILE A 174 0.40 -1.93 8.69
N MET A 175 -0.42 -2.26 7.70
CA MET A 175 -1.88 -2.30 7.77
C MET A 175 -2.37 -3.71 7.99
N VAL A 176 -3.30 -3.91 8.91
CA VAL A 176 -3.89 -5.22 9.18
C VAL A 176 -4.98 -5.55 8.18
N SER A 177 -4.96 -6.76 7.62
CA SER A 177 -5.94 -7.23 6.64
C SER A 177 -7.31 -7.48 7.26
N TYR A 178 -8.39 -7.25 6.50
CA TYR A 178 -9.75 -7.68 6.88
C TYR A 178 -9.91 -9.20 7.08
N SER A 179 -8.99 -9.99 6.52
CA SER A 179 -9.07 -11.45 6.49
C SER A 179 -9.05 -12.07 7.89
N SER A 180 -9.49 -13.33 7.96
CA SER A 180 -9.19 -14.20 9.09
C SER A 180 -8.03 -15.13 8.73
N TRP A 181 -7.21 -15.51 9.71
CA TRP A 181 -6.35 -16.70 9.61
C TRP A 181 -6.94 -17.80 10.50
N ASN A 182 -7.28 -18.94 9.90
CA ASN A 182 -7.93 -20.08 10.58
C ASN A 182 -9.11 -19.65 11.48
N GLY A 183 -9.95 -18.76 10.96
CA GLY A 183 -11.12 -18.20 11.64
C GLY A 183 -10.86 -16.92 12.44
N LYS A 184 -9.65 -16.73 12.98
CA LYS A 184 -9.30 -15.56 13.81
C LYS A 184 -9.06 -14.31 12.94
N LYS A 185 -9.95 -13.32 13.04
CA LYS A 185 -9.85 -12.01 12.37
C LYS A 185 -8.50 -11.36 12.64
N MET A 186 -7.80 -10.91 11.59
CA MET A 186 -6.45 -10.36 11.72
C MET A 186 -6.44 -9.08 12.56
N HIS A 187 -7.45 -8.21 12.47
CA HIS A 187 -7.59 -7.03 13.35
C HIS A 187 -7.69 -7.36 14.84
N ALA A 188 -8.20 -8.55 15.20
CA ALA A 188 -8.25 -9.05 16.58
C ALA A 188 -7.06 -10.00 16.91
N ASN A 189 -6.11 -10.20 16.00
CA ASN A 189 -5.08 -11.23 16.14
C ASN A 189 -3.84 -10.72 16.90
N ARG A 190 -3.98 -10.58 18.22
CA ARG A 190 -2.91 -10.17 19.13
C ARG A 190 -1.62 -10.99 18.98
N ASP A 191 -1.74 -12.28 18.69
CA ASP A 191 -0.60 -13.20 18.62
C ASP A 191 0.28 -12.94 17.39
N LEU A 192 -0.33 -12.52 16.27
CA LEU A 192 0.40 -12.09 15.08
C LEU A 192 0.79 -10.61 15.13
N VAL A 193 -0.12 -9.70 15.51
CA VAL A 193 0.14 -8.24 15.53
C VAL A 193 1.12 -7.85 16.65
N THR A 194 0.82 -8.22 17.90
CA THR A 194 1.71 -7.93 19.04
C THR A 194 2.77 -9.01 19.22
N GLY A 195 2.38 -10.29 19.23
CA GLY A 195 3.28 -11.41 19.54
C GLY A 195 4.34 -11.66 18.47
N PHE A 196 3.97 -11.64 17.18
CA PHE A 196 4.89 -11.90 16.09
C PHE A 196 5.52 -10.61 15.54
N LEU A 197 4.72 -9.68 15.00
CA LEU A 197 5.20 -8.50 14.31
C LEU A 197 5.94 -7.52 15.25
N LYS A 198 5.26 -7.00 16.28
CA LYS A 198 5.89 -6.08 17.23
C LYS A 198 6.98 -6.75 18.08
N SER A 199 6.78 -8.00 18.51
CA SER A 199 7.63 -8.63 19.55
C SER A 199 8.67 -9.63 19.05
N LYS A 200 8.43 -10.43 18.00
CA LYS A 200 9.45 -11.31 17.38
C LYS A 200 10.24 -10.59 16.29
N LEU A 201 9.55 -9.98 15.30
CA LEU A 201 10.18 -9.22 14.21
C LEU A 201 10.70 -7.83 14.64
N LYS A 202 10.43 -7.43 15.90
CA LYS A 202 10.88 -6.18 16.53
C LYS A 202 10.43 -4.90 15.82
N PHE A 203 9.36 -4.94 15.01
CA PHE A 203 8.84 -3.78 14.28
C PHE A 203 8.55 -2.59 15.21
N ARG A 204 9.18 -1.44 14.95
CA ARG A 204 9.06 -0.20 15.76
C ARG A 204 8.29 0.93 15.09
N GLY A 205 7.81 0.75 13.86
CA GLY A 205 6.81 1.60 13.25
C GLY A 205 5.44 1.45 13.91
N PHE A 206 4.41 2.05 13.31
CA PHE A 206 3.03 1.93 13.78
C PHE A 206 2.20 0.98 12.90
N VAL A 207 1.27 0.27 13.53
CA VAL A 207 0.29 -0.62 12.88
C VAL A 207 -1.01 0.16 12.66
N ILE A 208 -1.57 0.15 11.45
CA ILE A 208 -2.85 0.79 11.13
C ILE A 208 -3.93 -0.26 10.83
N SER A 209 -5.20 0.06 11.01
CA SER A 209 -6.29 -0.75 10.43
C SER A 209 -6.50 -0.41 8.95
N ASP A 210 -6.94 -1.38 8.16
CA ASP A 210 -7.69 -1.09 6.93
C ASP A 210 -9.01 -0.36 7.25
N TRP A 211 -9.68 0.22 6.25
CA TRP A 211 -10.87 1.08 6.37
C TRP A 211 -12.06 0.37 7.02
N LEU A 212 -12.51 0.82 8.20
CA LEU A 212 -13.53 0.14 9.02
C LEU A 212 -13.16 -1.32 9.37
N GLY A 213 -11.86 -1.62 9.41
CA GLY A 213 -11.38 -2.98 9.62
C GLY A 213 -11.65 -3.53 11.02
N ILE A 214 -11.78 -2.66 12.04
CA ILE A 214 -12.21 -3.10 13.37
C ILE A 214 -13.71 -3.39 13.42
N ASP A 215 -14.54 -2.64 12.70
CA ASP A 215 -15.99 -2.85 12.59
C ASP A 215 -16.28 -4.25 12.04
N LYS A 216 -15.53 -4.63 11.00
CA LYS A 216 -15.56 -5.95 10.35
C LYS A 216 -14.90 -7.08 11.16
N ILE A 217 -14.57 -6.87 12.44
CA ILE A 217 -14.32 -7.96 13.40
C ILE A 217 -15.65 -8.67 13.73
N THR A 218 -16.74 -7.91 13.82
CA THR A 218 -18.08 -8.41 14.16
C THR A 218 -18.86 -8.86 12.91
N SER A 219 -19.89 -9.69 13.13
CA SER A 219 -20.85 -10.11 12.09
C SER A 219 -22.29 -10.01 12.64
N PRO A 220 -23.15 -9.11 12.11
CA PRO A 220 -22.86 -8.08 11.10
C PRO A 220 -21.72 -7.12 11.51
N SER A 221 -21.13 -6.44 10.52
CA SER A 221 -20.11 -5.41 10.78
C SER A 221 -20.66 -4.32 11.70
N HIS A 222 -19.82 -3.79 12.58
CA HIS A 222 -20.16 -2.76 13.58
C HIS A 222 -21.20 -3.19 14.65
N ALA A 223 -21.67 -4.45 14.66
CA ALA A 223 -22.73 -4.91 15.59
C ALA A 223 -22.36 -4.86 17.08
N ASN A 224 -21.08 -4.76 17.42
CA ASN A 224 -20.62 -4.37 18.76
C ASN A 224 -19.32 -3.55 18.63
N TYR A 225 -19.45 -2.26 18.33
CA TYR A 225 -18.29 -1.40 18.10
C TYR A 225 -17.40 -1.21 19.34
N SER A 226 -17.96 -1.30 20.56
CA SER A 226 -17.16 -1.32 21.79
C SER A 226 -16.17 -2.50 21.80
N TYR A 227 -16.67 -3.72 21.51
CA TYR A 227 -15.80 -4.88 21.36
C TYR A 227 -14.81 -4.73 20.18
N SER A 228 -15.21 -4.11 19.07
CA SER A 228 -14.29 -3.82 17.96
C SER A 228 -13.11 -2.92 18.36
N VAL A 229 -13.36 -1.87 19.17
CA VAL A 229 -12.29 -0.99 19.69
C VAL A 229 -11.39 -1.75 20.67
N GLU A 230 -11.99 -2.50 21.61
CA GLU A 230 -11.24 -3.31 22.58
C GLU A 230 -10.33 -4.33 21.89
N ALA A 231 -10.91 -5.13 20.97
CA ALA A 231 -10.20 -6.17 20.25
C ALA A 231 -9.11 -5.60 19.32
N GLY A 232 -9.39 -4.51 18.60
CA GLY A 232 -8.43 -3.89 17.68
C GLY A 232 -7.24 -3.23 18.40
N VAL A 233 -7.53 -2.38 19.39
CA VAL A 233 -6.48 -1.69 20.16
C VAL A 233 -5.74 -2.67 21.07
N GLY A 234 -6.44 -3.65 21.66
CA GLY A 234 -5.86 -4.72 22.49
C GLY A 234 -5.03 -5.75 21.71
N ALA A 235 -5.36 -6.02 20.44
CA ALA A 235 -4.51 -6.82 19.54
C ALA A 235 -3.18 -6.12 19.23
N GLY A 236 -3.16 -4.80 19.30
CA GLY A 236 -1.96 -3.98 19.15
C GLY A 236 -1.95 -3.06 17.94
N ILE A 237 -3.10 -2.77 17.33
CA ILE A 237 -3.20 -1.72 16.30
C ILE A 237 -2.94 -0.35 16.97
N ASP A 238 -2.24 0.55 16.29
CA ASP A 238 -1.80 1.85 16.82
C ASP A 238 -2.65 3.02 16.31
N MET A 239 -3.12 2.93 15.07
CA MET A 239 -3.95 3.94 14.41
C MET A 239 -5.16 3.25 13.76
N ILE A 240 -6.38 3.75 14.01
CA ILE A 240 -7.60 3.18 13.43
C ILE A 240 -8.12 4.10 12.32
N MET A 241 -8.48 3.49 11.19
CA MET A 241 -9.06 4.15 10.03
C MET A 241 -10.59 4.01 10.09
N VAL A 242 -11.26 5.09 10.47
CA VAL A 242 -12.69 5.15 10.83
C VAL A 242 -13.48 6.11 9.95
N SER A 243 -14.80 5.88 9.81
CA SER A 243 -15.74 6.87 9.27
C SER A 243 -16.23 7.84 10.35
N ASN A 244 -16.50 7.35 11.55
CA ASN A 244 -16.97 8.13 12.70
C ASN A 244 -15.84 8.30 13.74
N PHE A 245 -15.15 9.45 13.71
CA PHE A 245 -14.05 9.72 14.63
C PHE A 245 -14.51 10.05 16.05
N THR A 246 -15.68 10.67 16.22
CA THR A 246 -16.21 11.07 17.54
C THR A 246 -16.52 9.84 18.39
N GLU A 247 -17.31 8.92 17.84
CA GLU A 247 -17.66 7.65 18.51
C GLU A 247 -16.42 6.82 18.85
N PHE A 248 -15.44 6.74 17.94
CA PHE A 248 -14.18 6.05 18.23
C PHE A 248 -13.44 6.67 19.44
N ILE A 249 -13.37 8.00 19.50
CA ILE A 249 -12.73 8.73 20.60
C ILE A 249 -13.50 8.51 21.90
N ASP A 250 -14.83 8.58 21.89
CA ASP A 250 -15.67 8.41 23.08
C ASP A 250 -15.58 6.98 23.64
N VAL A 251 -15.70 5.96 22.79
CA VAL A 251 -15.58 4.54 23.16
C VAL A 251 -14.18 4.22 23.70
N LEU A 252 -13.12 4.67 23.02
CA LEU A 252 -11.75 4.45 23.48
C LEU A 252 -11.48 5.18 24.81
N THR A 253 -11.96 6.42 24.95
CA THR A 253 -11.84 7.20 26.18
C THR A 253 -12.59 6.55 27.34
N TYR A 254 -13.77 6.00 27.10
CA TYR A 254 -14.53 5.22 28.09
C TYR A 254 -13.74 3.97 28.52
N GLN A 255 -13.24 3.18 27.57
CA GLN A 255 -12.52 1.93 27.87
C GLN A 255 -11.21 2.17 28.62
N VAL A 256 -10.49 3.26 28.32
CA VAL A 256 -9.28 3.64 29.06
C VAL A 256 -9.61 4.12 30.49
N LYS A 257 -10.66 4.94 30.66
CA LYS A 257 -11.12 5.39 32.00
C LYS A 257 -11.55 4.24 32.92
N HIS A 258 -12.08 3.15 32.35
CA HIS A 258 -12.52 1.96 33.10
C HIS A 258 -11.48 0.83 33.13
N ASN A 259 -10.24 1.10 32.72
CA ASN A 259 -9.11 0.14 32.68
C ASN A 259 -9.31 -1.11 31.79
N ILE A 260 -10.31 -1.09 30.89
CA ILE A 260 -10.53 -2.15 29.88
C ILE A 260 -9.36 -2.15 28.87
N ILE A 261 -8.94 -0.95 28.44
CA ILE A 261 -7.67 -0.75 27.74
C ILE A 261 -6.69 -0.07 28.70
N PRO A 262 -5.56 -0.69 29.08
CA PRO A 262 -4.60 -0.07 29.98
C PRO A 262 -3.88 1.10 29.28
N ILE A 263 -3.61 2.18 30.01
CA ILE A 263 -2.96 3.39 29.45
C ILE A 263 -1.64 3.10 28.75
N SER A 264 -0.87 2.10 29.22
CA SER A 264 0.38 1.65 28.60
C SER A 264 0.23 1.09 27.17
N ARG A 265 -0.99 0.68 26.78
CA ARG A 265 -1.32 0.33 25.38
C ARG A 265 -1.42 1.59 24.52
N ILE A 266 -2.04 2.64 25.04
CA ILE A 266 -2.12 3.96 24.41
C ILE A 266 -0.71 4.56 24.28
N ASP A 267 0.13 4.42 25.32
CA ASP A 267 1.51 4.88 25.29
C ASP A 267 2.34 4.17 24.19
N ASP A 268 2.21 2.84 24.00
CA ASP A 268 2.87 2.15 22.88
C ASP A 268 2.37 2.65 21.52
N ALA A 269 1.07 2.90 21.37
CA ALA A 269 0.48 3.43 20.13
C ALA A 269 0.99 4.84 19.81
N VAL A 270 0.82 5.78 20.74
CA VAL A 270 1.26 7.18 20.62
C VAL A 270 2.78 7.24 20.41
N LYS A 271 3.57 6.47 21.16
CA LYS A 271 5.04 6.41 21.01
C LYS A 271 5.50 5.83 19.67
N ARG A 272 4.67 5.05 18.97
CA ARG A 272 4.95 4.58 17.60
C ARG A 272 4.56 5.63 16.56
N ILE A 273 3.38 6.22 16.68
CA ILE A 273 2.93 7.31 15.80
C ILE A 273 3.90 8.50 15.87
N LEU A 274 4.27 8.93 17.08
CA LEU A 274 5.23 10.02 17.28
C LEU A 274 6.66 9.64 16.84
N ARG A 275 7.13 8.40 17.10
CA ARG A 275 8.42 7.95 16.54
C ARG A 275 8.44 8.07 15.02
N VAL A 276 7.37 7.61 14.37
CA VAL A 276 7.25 7.75 12.91
C VAL A 276 7.29 9.24 12.56
N LYS A 277 6.36 10.08 13.02
CA LYS A 277 6.33 11.54 12.71
C LYS A 277 7.67 12.29 12.87
N VAL A 278 8.51 11.91 13.85
CA VAL A 278 9.84 12.51 14.04
C VAL A 278 10.87 12.03 13.01
N VAL A 279 10.81 10.78 12.53
CA VAL A 279 11.86 10.17 11.68
C VAL A 279 11.97 10.81 10.27
N MET A 280 10.87 11.24 9.66
CA MET A 280 10.83 12.11 8.46
C MET A 280 10.47 13.57 8.77
N GLY A 281 10.77 14.04 9.99
CA GLY A 281 10.87 15.46 10.29
C GLY A 281 9.60 16.29 10.07
N PHE A 282 8.41 15.76 10.39
CA PHE A 282 7.16 16.55 10.26
C PHE A 282 7.05 17.70 11.26
N PHE A 283 7.83 17.71 12.34
CA PHE A 283 7.84 18.83 13.28
C PHE A 283 8.64 20.02 12.73
N GLU A 284 9.62 19.72 11.87
CA GLU A 284 10.51 20.65 11.20
C GLU A 284 9.92 21.11 9.86
N ASN A 285 9.37 20.18 9.06
CA ASN A 285 8.79 20.43 7.74
C ASN A 285 7.33 19.93 7.64
N PRO A 286 6.38 20.51 8.41
CA PRO A 286 4.98 20.08 8.43
C PRO A 286 4.20 20.37 7.14
N MET A 287 4.66 21.30 6.30
CA MET A 287 3.90 21.84 5.17
C MET A 287 4.29 21.19 3.84
N ALA A 288 3.41 21.30 2.84
CA ALA A 288 3.71 20.94 1.46
C ALA A 288 4.82 21.82 0.87
N ASP A 289 5.75 21.21 0.15
CA ASP A 289 6.79 21.89 -0.59
C ASP A 289 6.31 22.23 -2.01
N TYR A 290 6.21 23.53 -2.30
CA TYR A 290 5.74 24.02 -3.59
C TYR A 290 6.77 23.89 -4.72
N SER A 291 8.05 23.62 -4.42
CA SER A 291 9.07 23.38 -5.46
C SER A 291 8.85 22.06 -6.20
N LEU A 292 8.19 21.09 -5.57
CA LEU A 292 7.94 19.76 -6.12
C LEU A 292 6.72 19.70 -7.05
N VAL A 293 5.94 20.77 -7.21
CA VAL A 293 4.71 20.78 -8.03
C VAL A 293 4.94 20.30 -9.47
N ASN A 294 6.12 20.56 -10.04
CA ASN A 294 6.47 20.16 -11.40
C ASN A 294 6.80 18.65 -11.56
N GLN A 295 6.87 17.88 -10.48
CA GLN A 295 7.09 16.42 -10.54
C GLN A 295 5.82 15.67 -10.96
N LEU A 296 4.63 16.20 -10.64
CA LEU A 296 3.34 15.56 -10.90
C LEU A 296 3.10 15.35 -12.40
N GLY A 297 3.23 14.10 -12.87
CA GLY A 297 3.08 13.77 -14.26
C GLY A 297 4.23 14.28 -15.13
N SER A 298 5.46 14.32 -14.61
CA SER A 298 6.66 14.73 -15.36
C SER A 298 6.95 13.82 -16.55
N GLN A 299 7.71 14.31 -17.53
CA GLN A 299 8.04 13.54 -18.74
C GLN A 299 8.96 12.35 -18.40
N GLU A 300 9.86 12.54 -17.45
CA GLU A 300 10.80 11.57 -16.94
C GLU A 300 10.09 10.39 -16.26
N HIS A 301 9.05 10.68 -15.45
CA HIS A 301 8.23 9.65 -14.83
C HIS A 301 7.37 8.91 -15.86
N ARG A 302 6.81 9.62 -16.86
CA ARG A 302 6.10 9.02 -18.00
C ARG A 302 6.99 8.10 -18.84
N GLU A 303 8.25 8.47 -19.07
CA GLU A 303 9.19 7.62 -19.79
C GLU A 303 9.60 6.38 -18.99
N LEU A 304 9.73 6.50 -17.66
CA LEU A 304 9.89 5.34 -16.78
C LEU A 304 8.65 4.42 -16.80
N ALA A 305 7.44 4.97 -16.80
CA ALA A 305 6.21 4.19 -16.95
C ALA A 305 6.15 3.49 -18.32
N ARG A 306 6.58 4.16 -19.40
CA ARG A 306 6.70 3.59 -20.76
C ARG A 306 7.75 2.49 -20.84
N GLU A 307 8.85 2.60 -20.09
CA GLU A 307 9.83 1.51 -19.92
C GLU A 307 9.21 0.32 -19.17
N ALA A 308 8.51 0.59 -18.07
CA ALA A 308 7.84 -0.43 -17.26
C ALA A 308 6.81 -1.21 -18.09
N VAL A 309 5.86 -0.54 -18.73
CA VAL A 309 4.84 -1.15 -19.61
C VAL A 309 5.49 -2.10 -20.63
N ARG A 310 6.57 -1.66 -21.29
CA ARG A 310 7.32 -2.48 -22.26
C ARG A 310 7.91 -3.75 -21.62
N LYS A 311 8.45 -3.64 -20.40
CA LYS A 311 9.00 -4.77 -19.63
C LYS A 311 7.94 -5.70 -19.02
N THR A 312 6.68 -5.26 -18.89
CA THR A 312 5.59 -6.12 -18.35
C THR A 312 4.96 -7.07 -19.38
N LEU A 313 5.25 -6.91 -20.68
CA LEU A 313 4.60 -7.68 -21.74
C LEU A 313 5.09 -9.14 -21.80
N VAL A 314 4.16 -10.09 -21.73
CA VAL A 314 4.43 -11.53 -21.91
C VAL A 314 4.00 -11.96 -23.32
N LEU A 315 4.96 -12.39 -24.15
CA LEU A 315 4.69 -12.88 -25.50
C LEU A 315 4.26 -14.35 -25.48
N LEU A 316 2.94 -14.59 -25.44
CA LEU A 316 2.36 -15.94 -25.32
C LEU A 316 2.33 -16.74 -26.65
N LYS A 317 2.24 -16.06 -27.79
CA LYS A 317 2.25 -16.65 -29.15
C LYS A 317 2.78 -15.63 -30.15
N ASN A 318 3.59 -16.06 -31.12
CA ASN A 318 4.14 -15.18 -32.16
C ASN A 318 4.06 -15.84 -33.55
N GLY A 319 2.89 -15.75 -34.21
CA GLY A 319 2.60 -16.48 -35.45
C GLY A 319 2.00 -17.86 -35.21
N GLU A 320 1.70 -18.60 -36.29
CA GLU A 320 1.11 -19.94 -36.24
C GLU A 320 2.15 -21.07 -36.27
N SER A 321 3.31 -20.83 -36.90
CA SER A 321 4.50 -21.67 -36.80
C SER A 321 5.71 -20.83 -36.34
N ALA A 322 6.74 -21.49 -35.82
CA ALA A 322 7.96 -20.82 -35.35
C ALA A 322 8.73 -20.10 -36.47
N ASP A 323 8.63 -20.60 -37.70
CA ASP A 323 9.39 -20.15 -38.88
C ASP A 323 8.86 -18.83 -39.48
N LYS A 324 7.66 -18.38 -39.05
CA LYS A 324 6.97 -17.20 -39.56
C LYS A 324 6.45 -16.32 -38.41
N PRO A 325 7.36 -15.67 -37.64
CA PRO A 325 6.98 -14.76 -36.57
C PRO A 325 6.19 -13.55 -37.11
N LEU A 326 5.14 -13.16 -36.38
CA LEU A 326 4.31 -12.00 -36.69
C LEU A 326 4.90 -10.69 -36.14
N LEU A 327 5.57 -10.77 -34.99
CA LEU A 327 6.19 -9.66 -34.28
C LEU A 327 7.73 -9.74 -34.40
N PRO A 328 8.42 -8.59 -34.59
CA PRO A 328 7.90 -7.23 -34.59
C PRO A 328 7.22 -6.82 -35.90
N LEU A 329 6.11 -6.07 -35.79
CA LEU A 329 5.40 -5.52 -36.97
C LEU A 329 6.25 -4.44 -37.68
N PRO A 330 6.19 -4.34 -39.03
CA PRO A 330 6.88 -3.31 -39.76
C PRO A 330 6.24 -1.93 -39.53
N LYS A 331 7.06 -0.92 -39.22
CA LYS A 331 6.61 0.49 -39.04
C LYS A 331 6.09 1.15 -40.33
N LYS A 332 6.31 0.53 -41.51
CA LYS A 332 5.80 0.98 -42.80
C LYS A 332 4.86 -0.09 -43.35
N ALA A 333 3.60 0.26 -43.54
CA ALA A 333 2.57 -0.53 -44.19
C ALA A 333 1.64 0.42 -44.97
N THR A 334 0.96 -0.09 -46.00
CA THR A 334 0.02 0.71 -46.82
C THR A 334 -1.26 1.06 -46.05
N LYS A 335 -1.71 0.16 -45.18
CA LYS A 335 -2.82 0.35 -44.24
C LYS A 335 -2.66 -0.62 -43.07
N ILE A 336 -3.09 -0.20 -41.88
CA ILE A 336 -3.22 -1.08 -40.70
C ILE A 336 -4.65 -0.98 -40.15
N LEU A 337 -5.04 -1.97 -39.34
CA LEU A 337 -6.27 -1.96 -38.57
C LEU A 337 -5.92 -1.99 -37.07
N VAL A 338 -6.60 -1.15 -36.29
CA VAL A 338 -6.60 -1.17 -34.83
C VAL A 338 -8.06 -1.40 -34.41
N SER A 339 -8.31 -2.35 -33.51
CA SER A 339 -9.66 -2.75 -33.12
C SER A 339 -9.70 -3.42 -31.74
N GLY A 340 -10.91 -3.54 -31.18
CA GLY A 340 -11.15 -4.08 -29.84
C GLY A 340 -11.47 -2.99 -28.81
N THR A 341 -12.25 -3.35 -27.78
CA THR A 341 -12.83 -2.40 -26.80
C THR A 341 -11.80 -1.67 -25.92
N HIS A 342 -10.55 -2.14 -25.91
CA HIS A 342 -9.45 -1.58 -25.11
C HIS A 342 -8.43 -0.81 -25.95
N ALA A 343 -8.63 -0.71 -27.27
CA ALA A 343 -7.63 -0.15 -28.19
C ALA A 343 -7.55 1.39 -28.14
N ASP A 344 -8.63 2.04 -27.71
CA ASP A 344 -8.71 3.48 -27.43
C ASP A 344 -9.60 3.69 -26.18
N ASN A 345 -9.08 3.26 -25.02
CA ASN A 345 -9.76 3.42 -23.74
C ASN A 345 -8.74 3.50 -22.59
N LEU A 346 -8.34 4.73 -22.26
CA LEU A 346 -7.35 5.04 -21.23
C LEU A 346 -7.74 4.47 -19.86
N GLY A 347 -9.01 4.56 -19.50
CA GLY A 347 -9.55 3.98 -18.28
C GLY A 347 -9.36 2.46 -18.20
N TYR A 348 -9.69 1.72 -19.26
CA TYR A 348 -9.57 0.25 -19.28
C TYR A 348 -8.11 -0.25 -19.27
N GLN A 349 -7.17 0.46 -19.89
CA GLN A 349 -5.75 0.07 -19.82
C GLN A 349 -5.10 0.34 -18.46
N CYS A 350 -5.65 1.27 -17.66
CA CYS A 350 -5.18 1.56 -16.30
C CYS A 350 -5.90 0.71 -15.24
N GLY A 351 -7.19 0.43 -15.42
CA GLY A 351 -7.98 -0.45 -14.57
C GLY A 351 -8.36 0.17 -13.21
N GLY A 352 -8.48 -0.69 -12.19
CA GLY A 352 -8.84 -0.30 -10.83
C GLY A 352 -7.86 0.69 -10.20
N TRP A 353 -8.31 1.39 -9.14
CA TRP A 353 -7.57 2.42 -8.43
C TRP A 353 -7.11 3.64 -9.29
N THR A 354 -7.64 3.85 -10.50
CA THR A 354 -7.27 5.00 -11.35
C THR A 354 -8.36 6.06 -11.36
N ILE A 355 -8.08 7.25 -10.80
CA ILE A 355 -8.99 8.39 -10.54
C ILE A 355 -10.18 8.08 -9.61
N THR A 356 -10.71 6.86 -9.63
CA THR A 356 -11.72 6.34 -8.71
C THR A 356 -11.30 4.97 -8.18
N TRP A 357 -11.89 4.55 -7.06
CA TRP A 357 -11.60 3.26 -6.41
C TRP A 357 -11.70 2.05 -7.34
N GLN A 358 -12.80 1.94 -8.09
CA GLN A 358 -13.05 0.83 -9.03
C GLN A 358 -12.39 1.04 -10.40
N GLY A 359 -11.79 2.21 -10.65
CA GLY A 359 -11.55 2.69 -12.00
C GLY A 359 -12.85 3.04 -12.74
N LEU A 360 -12.71 3.54 -13.97
CA LEU A 360 -13.79 3.84 -14.90
C LEU A 360 -13.31 3.58 -16.34
N GLY A 361 -14.23 3.48 -17.30
CA GLY A 361 -13.89 3.47 -18.73
C GLY A 361 -13.95 4.87 -19.35
N GLY A 362 -13.25 5.07 -20.46
CA GLY A 362 -13.24 6.31 -21.24
C GLY A 362 -11.87 7.02 -21.22
N ASN A 363 -11.82 8.18 -21.88
CA ASN A 363 -10.58 8.93 -22.11
C ASN A 363 -10.54 10.28 -21.38
N ASP A 364 -11.67 10.79 -20.91
CA ASP A 364 -11.81 12.18 -20.42
C ASP A 364 -11.32 12.40 -18.96
N LEU A 365 -11.00 11.32 -18.25
CA LEU A 365 -10.78 11.32 -16.80
C LEU A 365 -9.33 11.65 -16.38
N THR A 366 -8.35 11.48 -17.27
CA THR A 366 -6.95 11.88 -17.07
C THR A 366 -6.25 12.01 -18.43
N SER A 367 -5.10 12.67 -18.51
CA SER A 367 -4.33 12.75 -19.76
C SER A 367 -3.33 11.60 -19.88
N GLY A 368 -3.56 10.71 -20.84
CA GLY A 368 -2.60 9.68 -21.24
C GLY A 368 -1.37 10.26 -21.94
N THR A 369 -0.44 9.39 -22.34
CA THR A 369 0.77 9.75 -23.09
C THR A 369 0.71 9.23 -24.52
N SER A 370 0.81 10.12 -25.50
CA SER A 370 1.00 9.81 -26.92
C SER A 370 2.46 9.47 -27.28
#